data_AF-M0IL27-F1
#
_entry.id   AF-M0IL27-F1
#
_cell.length_a   1.000
_cell.length_b   1.000
_cell.length_c   1.000
_cell.angle_alpha   90.00
_cell.angle_beta   90.00
_cell.angle_gamma   90.00
#
_symmetry.space_group_name_H-M   'P 1'
#
loop_
_entity.id
_entity.type
_entity.pdbx_description
1 polymer ?
#
loop_
_entity_poly.entity_id
_entity_poly.type
_entity_poly.pdbx_seq_one_letter_code
_entity_poly.pdbx_strand_id
1 'polypeptide(L)'
;MLVYTDEGVMFDPDVAWHIVLLVDEDADGEQQAALEDIYLGRAGGIWAAVADAHVESAEVTSIPITFIRDDADISVSIGDVASMEVVGIPGFNEELGTISPHPLTKSREMQTGKSTTATVSYDDDFAWDVSGNNSYLGDFELANT
;
A
#
# COMPACT_ATOMS: atom_id res chain seq x y z
N MET A 1 -2.98 -3.10 -2.09
CA MET A 1 -3.52 -2.50 -3.32
C MET A 1 -2.38 -2.31 -4.29
N LEU A 2 -2.52 -2.85 -5.51
CA LEU A 2 -1.62 -2.60 -6.62
C LEU A 2 -2.22 -1.50 -7.49
N VAL A 3 -1.37 -0.62 -8.01
CA VAL A 3 -1.80 0.46 -8.90
C VAL A 3 -0.83 0.53 -10.08
N TYR A 4 -1.36 0.30 -11.27
CA TYR A 4 -0.66 0.48 -12.53
C TYR A 4 -1.21 1.71 -13.24
N THR A 5 -0.33 2.44 -13.91
CA THR A 5 -0.69 3.52 -14.82
C THR A 5 0.12 3.34 -16.09
N ASP A 6 -0.42 3.78 -17.23
CA ASP A 6 0.40 3.99 -18.41
C ASP A 6 1.44 5.12 -18.17
N GLU A 7 2.37 5.33 -19.11
CA GLU A 7 3.45 6.32 -18.98
C GLU A 7 2.92 7.70 -18.52
N GLY A 8 3.53 8.27 -17.47
CA GLY A 8 3.13 9.58 -16.97
C GLY A 8 3.57 9.83 -15.53
N VAL A 9 3.18 10.99 -14.98
CA VAL A 9 3.30 11.27 -13.54
C VAL A 9 2.03 10.76 -12.88
N MET A 10 2.17 9.88 -11.88
CA MET A 10 1.04 9.17 -11.26
C MET A 10 -0.16 10.07 -10.91
N PHE A 11 0.05 11.27 -10.36
CA PHE A 11 -1.03 12.18 -9.97
C PHE A 11 -1.31 13.30 -10.98
N ASP A 12 -0.85 13.17 -12.22
CA ASP A 12 -1.25 14.09 -13.28
C ASP A 12 -2.73 13.88 -13.63
N PRO A 13 -3.54 14.94 -13.77
CA PRO A 13 -4.98 14.82 -14.04
C PRO A 13 -5.34 13.98 -15.27
N ASP A 14 -4.44 13.85 -16.23
CA ASP A 14 -4.66 13.10 -17.47
C ASP A 14 -4.18 11.63 -17.38
N VAL A 15 -3.64 11.20 -16.23
CA VAL A 15 -3.12 9.84 -16.02
C VAL A 15 -4.15 8.97 -15.31
N ALA A 16 -4.53 7.89 -15.98
CA ALA A 16 -5.49 6.90 -15.52
C ALA A 16 -4.82 5.77 -14.73
N TRP A 17 -5.53 5.27 -13.71
CA TRP A 17 -5.09 4.23 -12.80
C TRP A 17 -5.93 2.97 -12.96
N HIS A 18 -5.24 1.84 -13.09
CA HIS A 18 -5.79 0.50 -12.99
C HIS A 18 -5.42 -0.09 -11.63
N ILE A 19 -6.43 -0.40 -10.83
CA ILE A 19 -6.27 -0.82 -9.44
C ILE A 19 -6.62 -2.29 -9.28
N VAL A 20 -5.81 -3.01 -8.49
CA VAL A 20 -6.16 -4.32 -7.94
C VAL A 20 -6.14 -4.24 -6.42
N LEU A 21 -7.31 -4.41 -5.80
CA LEU A 21 -7.47 -4.50 -4.36
C LEU A 21 -7.38 -5.97 -3.92
N LEU A 22 -6.20 -6.34 -3.42
CA LEU A 22 -5.96 -7.64 -2.80
C LEU A 22 -6.51 -7.61 -1.36
N VAL A 23 -7.44 -8.51 -1.06
CA VAL A 23 -8.09 -8.67 0.24
C VAL A 23 -7.72 -10.05 0.80
N ASP A 24 -7.45 -10.12 2.09
CA ASP A 24 -7.15 -11.39 2.77
C ASP A 24 -8.32 -12.37 2.63
N GLU A 25 -8.03 -13.64 2.36
CA GLU A 25 -9.04 -14.69 2.25
C GLU A 25 -9.76 -14.99 3.57
N ASP A 26 -9.15 -14.63 4.70
CA ASP A 26 -9.76 -14.73 6.03
C ASP A 26 -10.75 -13.59 6.32
N ALA A 27 -10.85 -12.58 5.46
CA ALA A 27 -11.82 -11.49 5.63
C ALA A 27 -13.25 -11.97 5.41
N ASP A 28 -14.15 -11.64 6.34
CA ASP A 28 -15.58 -11.86 6.14
C ASP A 28 -16.19 -10.86 5.16
N GLY A 29 -17.44 -11.09 4.77
CA GLY A 29 -18.11 -10.23 3.79
C GLY A 29 -18.34 -8.79 4.25
N GLU A 30 -18.44 -8.53 5.55
CA GLU A 30 -18.56 -7.17 6.10
C GLU A 30 -17.20 -6.47 6.03
N GLN A 31 -16.14 -7.16 6.40
CA GLN A 31 -14.76 -6.67 6.33
C GLN A 31 -14.34 -6.38 4.88
N GLN A 32 -14.61 -7.29 3.95
CA GLN A 32 -14.31 -7.06 2.53
C GLN A 32 -15.07 -5.84 2.01
N ALA A 33 -16.37 -5.73 2.26
CA ALA A 33 -17.16 -4.58 1.82
C ALA A 33 -16.64 -3.26 2.41
N ALA A 34 -16.24 -3.25 3.67
CA ALA A 34 -15.65 -2.07 4.30
C ALA A 34 -14.30 -1.68 3.66
N LEU A 35 -13.45 -2.65 3.34
CA LEU A 35 -12.18 -2.41 2.65
C LEU A 35 -12.40 -1.86 1.23
N GLU A 36 -13.36 -2.43 0.49
CA GLU A 36 -13.76 -1.90 -0.82
C GLU A 36 -14.27 -0.46 -0.71
N ASP A 37 -15.16 -0.16 0.24
CA ASP A 37 -15.68 1.18 0.41
C ASP A 37 -14.58 2.20 0.74
N ILE A 38 -13.58 1.82 1.54
CA ILE A 38 -12.44 2.69 1.88
C ILE A 38 -11.54 2.92 0.66
N TYR A 39 -11.01 1.85 0.07
CA TYR A 39 -9.96 1.97 -0.95
C TYR A 39 -10.51 2.36 -2.33
N LEU A 40 -11.80 2.15 -2.59
CA LEU A 40 -12.49 2.63 -3.79
C LEU A 40 -13.18 3.99 -3.57
N GLY A 41 -12.88 4.67 -2.46
CA GLY A 41 -13.25 6.06 -2.20
C GLY A 41 -14.70 6.31 -1.76
N ARG A 42 -15.54 5.28 -1.63
CA ARG A 42 -16.95 5.42 -1.23
C ARG A 42 -17.12 5.86 0.22
N ALA A 43 -16.13 5.58 1.08
CA ALA A 43 -16.08 6.03 2.46
C ALA A 43 -15.58 7.49 2.63
N GLY A 44 -15.20 8.17 1.55
CA GLY A 44 -14.66 9.54 1.59
C GLY A 44 -13.13 9.59 1.72
N GLY A 45 -12.63 10.67 2.32
CA GLY A 45 -11.20 10.85 2.59
C GLY A 45 -10.34 11.07 1.33
N ILE A 46 -9.05 10.72 1.43
CA ILE A 46 -8.10 10.88 0.31
C ILE A 46 -8.46 9.98 -0.87
N TRP A 47 -8.98 8.78 -0.60
CA TRP A 47 -9.34 7.82 -1.65
C TRP A 47 -10.54 8.26 -2.48
N ALA A 48 -11.49 9.04 -1.92
CA ALA A 48 -12.56 9.65 -2.72
C ALA A 48 -12.00 10.57 -3.81
N ALA A 49 -11.03 11.42 -3.47
CA ALA A 49 -10.40 12.32 -4.44
C ALA A 49 -9.59 11.55 -5.50
N VAL A 50 -8.90 10.48 -5.11
CA VAL A 50 -8.16 9.63 -6.05
C VAL A 50 -9.10 8.86 -6.97
N ALA A 51 -10.17 8.28 -6.41
CA ALA A 51 -11.18 7.53 -7.16
C ALA A 51 -11.86 8.39 -8.21
N ASP A 52 -12.26 9.62 -7.85
CA ASP A 52 -12.91 10.55 -8.76
C ASP A 52 -11.98 11.07 -9.87
N ALA A 53 -10.67 11.20 -9.59
CA ALA A 53 -9.72 11.85 -10.49
C ALA A 53 -8.98 10.87 -11.43
N HIS A 54 -8.63 9.67 -10.95
CA HIS A 54 -7.66 8.82 -11.64
C HIS A 54 -8.16 7.40 -11.93
N VAL A 55 -9.09 6.85 -11.14
CA VAL A 55 -9.42 5.42 -11.24
C VAL A 55 -10.25 5.15 -12.49
N GLU A 56 -9.66 4.43 -13.45
CA GLU A 56 -10.33 3.98 -14.66
C GLU A 56 -10.94 2.59 -14.48
N SER A 57 -10.19 1.69 -13.82
CA SER A 57 -10.69 0.36 -13.48
C SER A 57 -10.22 -0.09 -12.11
N ALA A 58 -11.04 -0.91 -11.46
CA ALA A 58 -10.73 -1.54 -10.20
C ALA A 58 -11.19 -3.00 -10.21
N GLU A 59 -10.29 -3.89 -9.82
CA GLU A 59 -10.56 -5.29 -9.52
C GLU A 59 -10.38 -5.54 -8.02
N VAL A 60 -11.14 -6.50 -7.48
CA VAL A 60 -10.97 -7.00 -6.11
C VAL A 60 -10.68 -8.49 -6.17
N THR A 61 -9.60 -8.91 -5.53
CA THR A 61 -9.19 -10.32 -5.48
C THR A 61 -8.98 -10.76 -4.03
N SER A 62 -9.57 -11.89 -3.67
CA SER A 62 -9.35 -12.54 -2.37
C SER A 62 -8.17 -13.51 -2.47
N ILE A 63 -7.18 -13.40 -1.57
CA ILE A 63 -5.90 -14.12 -1.63
C ILE A 63 -5.31 -14.26 -0.22
N PRO A 64 -4.60 -15.34 0.14
CA PRO A 64 -3.95 -15.45 1.45
C PRO A 64 -2.91 -14.36 1.65
N ILE A 65 -3.00 -13.65 2.78
CA ILE A 65 -2.00 -12.67 3.21
C ILE A 65 -1.35 -13.14 4.50
N THR A 66 -0.03 -13.24 4.51
CA THR A 66 0.76 -13.47 5.72
C THR A 66 1.50 -12.20 6.08
N PHE A 67 1.26 -11.69 7.29
CA PHE A 67 1.97 -10.54 7.85
C PHE A 67 2.71 -10.97 9.11
N ILE A 68 4.02 -10.74 9.13
CA ILE A 68 4.89 -10.99 10.28
C ILE A 68 5.60 -9.69 10.62
N ARG A 69 5.61 -9.35 11.91
CA ARG A 69 6.30 -8.17 12.44
C ARG A 69 7.12 -8.54 13.67
N ASP A 70 8.39 -8.19 13.62
CA ASP A 70 9.29 -8.15 14.77
C ASP A 70 9.83 -6.72 14.89
N ASP A 71 9.16 -5.91 15.72
CA ASP A 71 9.42 -4.48 15.86
C ASP A 71 9.37 -3.70 14.52
N ALA A 72 10.53 -3.38 13.97
CA ALA A 72 10.72 -2.63 12.73
C ALA A 72 10.98 -3.54 11.51
N ASP A 73 11.20 -4.83 11.74
CA ASP A 73 11.39 -5.81 10.69
C ASP A 73 10.02 -6.41 10.35
N ILE A 74 9.60 -6.22 9.10
CA ILE A 74 8.28 -6.61 8.62
C ILE A 74 8.44 -7.49 7.39
N SER A 75 7.75 -8.63 7.39
CA SER A 75 7.62 -9.50 6.23
C SER A 75 6.15 -9.62 5.86
N VAL A 76 5.85 -9.47 4.58
CA VAL A 76 4.52 -9.63 4.01
C VAL A 76 4.61 -10.56 2.80
N SER A 77 3.75 -11.56 2.75
CA SER A 77 3.54 -12.40 1.57
C SER A 77 2.06 -12.39 1.21
N ILE A 78 1.76 -12.19 -0.07
CA ILE A 78 0.39 -12.10 -0.60
C ILE A 78 0.28 -13.16 -1.69
N GLY A 79 -0.15 -14.37 -1.31
CA GLY A 79 -0.13 -15.57 -2.15
C GLY A 79 1.17 -15.68 -2.97
N ASP A 80 1.02 -15.94 -4.27
CA ASP A 80 2.11 -15.93 -5.24
C ASP A 80 2.30 -14.54 -5.92
N VAL A 81 1.53 -13.53 -5.49
CA VAL A 81 1.41 -12.23 -6.16
C VAL A 81 2.47 -11.23 -5.70
N ALA A 82 2.74 -11.16 -4.40
CA ALA A 82 3.70 -10.19 -3.89
C ALA A 82 4.44 -10.71 -2.67
N SER A 83 5.70 -10.31 -2.55
CA SER A 83 6.53 -10.54 -1.37
C SER A 83 7.28 -9.27 -1.03
N MET A 84 7.26 -8.91 0.25
CA MET A 84 7.95 -7.74 0.75
C MET A 84 8.60 -8.05 2.10
N GLU A 85 9.87 -7.73 2.21
CA GLU A 85 10.62 -7.72 3.46
C GLU A 85 11.19 -6.32 3.64
N VAL A 86 11.00 -5.78 4.83
CA VAL A 86 11.44 -4.43 5.20
C VAL A 86 12.18 -4.53 6.51
N VAL A 87 13.28 -3.80 6.59
CA VAL A 87 14.04 -3.60 7.84
C VAL A 87 14.03 -2.13 8.22
N GLY A 88 13.94 -1.87 9.52
CA GLY A 88 14.16 -0.55 10.07
C GLY A 88 15.62 -0.11 9.88
N ILE A 89 15.86 1.14 9.48
CA ILE A 89 17.22 1.69 9.40
C ILE A 89 17.40 2.72 10.52
N PRO A 90 18.11 2.39 11.61
CA PRO A 90 18.38 3.33 12.68
C PRO A 90 19.43 4.37 12.25
N GLY A 91 19.28 5.58 12.79
CA GLY A 91 20.28 6.64 12.67
C GLY A 91 21.45 6.44 13.63
N PHE A 92 22.39 7.41 13.65
CA PHE A 92 23.53 7.40 14.59
C PHE A 92 23.13 7.50 16.07
N ASN A 93 21.90 7.95 16.35
CA ASN A 93 21.30 7.97 17.68
C ASN A 93 20.61 6.65 18.05
N GLU A 94 20.74 5.60 17.23
CA GLU A 94 20.14 4.27 17.43
C GLU A 94 18.60 4.24 17.35
N GLU A 95 17.96 5.36 16.99
CA GLU A 95 16.52 5.45 16.78
C GLU A 95 16.19 5.40 15.28
N LEU A 96 14.99 4.91 14.93
CA LEU A 96 14.50 4.95 13.57
C LEU A 96 14.20 6.38 13.13
N GLY A 97 14.53 6.70 11.88
CA GLY A 97 14.14 7.97 11.27
C GLY A 97 12.63 8.05 11.13
N THR A 98 12.05 9.23 11.39
CA THR A 98 10.63 9.51 11.17
C THR A 98 10.40 10.48 10.02
N ILE A 99 9.21 10.41 9.42
CA ILE A 99 8.74 11.35 8.40
C ILE A 99 7.35 11.88 8.77
N SER A 100 7.14 13.19 8.59
CA SER A 100 5.83 13.83 8.77
C SER A 100 5.70 15.10 7.91
N PRO A 101 4.54 15.36 7.29
CA PRO A 101 3.42 14.42 7.15
C PRO A 101 3.74 13.34 6.11
N HIS A 102 3.25 12.12 6.31
CA HIS A 102 3.27 11.12 5.23
C HIS A 102 2.44 11.63 4.02
N PRO A 103 2.88 11.44 2.76
CA PRO A 103 2.21 12.02 1.57
C PRO A 103 0.71 11.70 1.43
N LEU A 104 0.26 10.60 2.02
CA LEU A 104 -1.15 10.17 2.01
C LEU A 104 -1.90 10.43 3.34
N THR A 105 -1.36 11.23 4.25
CA THR A 105 -1.99 11.56 5.54
C THR A 105 -1.80 13.03 5.89
N LYS A 106 -2.74 13.64 6.64
CA LYS A 106 -2.64 15.06 6.99
C LYS A 106 -1.58 15.39 8.04
N SER A 107 -1.37 14.51 9.01
CA SER A 107 -0.57 14.81 10.21
C SER A 107 0.17 13.60 10.78
N ARG A 108 0.13 12.44 10.11
CA ARG A 108 0.70 11.23 10.67
C ARG A 108 2.21 11.22 10.50
N GLU A 109 2.88 10.96 11.61
CA GLU A 109 4.29 10.58 11.61
C GLU A 109 4.42 9.08 11.34
N MET A 110 5.34 8.70 10.45
CA MET A 110 5.67 7.31 10.18
C MET A 110 7.16 7.09 10.38
N GLN A 111 7.53 5.88 10.78
CA GLN A 111 8.93 5.45 10.78
C GLN A 111 9.36 5.13 9.35
N THR A 112 10.66 5.20 9.10
CA THR A 112 11.26 4.90 7.80
C THR A 112 12.11 3.64 7.87
N GLY A 113 12.12 2.89 6.78
CA GLY A 113 12.96 1.71 6.63
C GLY A 113 13.40 1.53 5.18
N LYS A 114 13.87 0.33 4.88
CA LYS A 114 14.26 -0.06 3.53
C LYS A 114 13.75 -1.45 3.22
N SER A 115 13.23 -1.63 2.00
CA SER A 115 12.92 -2.97 1.52
C SER A 115 14.20 -3.76 1.23
N THR A 116 14.32 -4.96 1.78
CA THR A 116 15.32 -5.95 1.35
C THR A 116 14.79 -6.79 0.20
N THR A 117 13.48 -7.05 0.22
CA THR A 117 12.70 -7.68 -0.84
C THR A 117 11.45 -6.85 -1.07
N ALA A 118 11.08 -6.58 -2.31
CA ALA A 118 9.78 -6.01 -2.68
C ALA A 118 9.46 -6.33 -4.13
N THR A 119 8.82 -7.48 -4.36
CA THR A 119 8.46 -7.96 -5.70
C THR A 119 6.95 -8.08 -5.84
N VAL A 120 6.48 -7.81 -7.05
CA VAL A 120 5.08 -7.96 -7.45
C VAL A 120 5.03 -8.66 -8.81
N SER A 121 4.18 -9.67 -8.92
CA SER A 121 3.84 -10.39 -10.14
C SER A 121 2.34 -10.66 -10.14
N TYR A 122 1.56 -9.84 -10.84
CA TYR A 122 0.12 -10.01 -11.01
C TYR A 122 -0.25 -9.77 -12.48
N ASP A 123 -0.77 -10.79 -13.14
CA ASP A 123 -1.02 -10.79 -14.59
C ASP A 123 0.21 -10.30 -15.39
N ASP A 124 0.00 -9.83 -16.62
CA ASP A 124 1.07 -9.31 -17.48
C ASP A 124 1.39 -7.82 -17.17
N ASP A 125 0.52 -7.12 -16.43
CA ASP A 125 0.58 -5.68 -16.22
C ASP A 125 1.38 -5.27 -14.97
N PHE A 126 1.46 -6.16 -13.97
CA PHE A 126 2.17 -5.89 -12.71
C PHE A 126 3.38 -6.81 -12.58
N ALA A 127 4.53 -6.37 -13.09
CA ALA A 127 5.80 -7.10 -12.97
C ALA A 127 6.91 -6.17 -12.48
N TRP A 128 7.07 -6.07 -11.17
CA TRP A 128 7.98 -5.10 -10.54
C TRP A 128 8.94 -5.77 -9.55
N ASP A 129 10.17 -5.28 -9.54
CA ASP A 129 11.11 -5.45 -8.44
C ASP A 129 11.55 -4.06 -7.98
N VAL A 130 11.06 -3.68 -6.80
CA VAL A 130 11.36 -2.40 -6.14
C VAL A 130 12.12 -2.61 -4.83
N SER A 131 12.86 -3.72 -4.74
CA SER A 131 13.73 -4.02 -3.62
C SER A 131 14.82 -2.95 -3.48
N GLY A 132 15.19 -2.63 -2.24
CA GLY A 132 16.17 -1.60 -1.94
C GLY A 132 15.62 -0.17 -1.86
N ASN A 133 14.33 0.03 -2.12
CA ASN A 133 13.65 1.32 -1.98
C ASN A 133 13.35 1.66 -0.51
N ASN A 134 13.02 2.94 -0.29
CA ASN A 134 12.54 3.40 1.02
C ASN A 134 11.16 2.83 1.33
N SER A 135 10.91 2.57 2.61
CA SER A 135 9.61 2.14 3.11
C SER A 135 9.12 3.05 4.23
N TYR A 136 7.80 3.08 4.40
CA TYR A 136 7.15 3.70 5.55
C TYR A 136 6.57 2.62 6.45
N LEU A 137 6.90 2.71 7.73
CA LEU A 137 6.52 1.76 8.77
C LEU A 137 5.65 2.48 9.79
N GLY A 138 4.56 1.85 10.18
CA GLY A 138 3.66 2.39 11.18
C GLY A 138 2.45 1.51 11.34
N ASP A 139 1.75 1.72 12.45
CA ASP A 139 0.47 1.06 12.67
C ASP A 139 -0.55 1.59 11.66
N PHE A 140 -1.56 0.78 11.34
CA PHE A 140 -2.69 1.28 10.58
C PHE A 140 -3.66 2.00 11.51
N GLU A 141 -4.17 3.15 11.07
CA GLU A 141 -5.25 3.88 11.75
C GLU A 141 -6.13 4.46 10.66
N LEU A 142 -7.44 4.29 10.81
CA LEU A 142 -8.41 4.71 9.83
C LEU A 142 -8.48 6.24 9.82
N ALA A 143 -7.97 6.86 8.76
CA ALA A 143 -7.97 8.31 8.59
C ALA A 143 -9.36 8.85 8.16
N ASN A 144 -10.41 8.53 8.92
CA ASN A 144 -11.77 9.07 8.69
C ASN A 144 -12.14 10.22 9.66
N THR A 145 -11.15 10.94 10.19
CA THR A 145 -11.38 12.16 10.98
C THR A 145 -11.01 13.44 10.24
#